data_AF-A0A3D5PJZ7-F1
#
_entry.id   AF-A0A3D5PJZ7-F1
#
_cell.length_a   1.000
_cell.length_b   1.000
_cell.length_c   1.000
_cell.angle_alpha   90.00
_cell.angle_beta   90.00
_cell.angle_gamma   90.00
#
_symmetry.space_group_name_H-M   'P 1'
#
loop_
_entity.id
_entity.type
_entity.pdbx_description
1 polymer ?
#
loop_
_entity_poly.entity_id
_entity_poly.type
_entity_poly.pdbx_seq_one_letter_code
_entity_poly.pdbx_strand_id
1 'polypeptide(L)'
;MGLIDRIFGMMFGGGGNLIRDTAEVFFENAEKGAAREAVMRSDSLAQFATEFAVSQRGLFDRLMDALNRIPRPAMALGTLGLFVSVMVDPIWFATRMQGVALVPEPLWWLLGAIVSFYFGARHQVKNQQFQKQVAASLALAPTVMNNLDALEGLKRKRAVKSARIAPVVQSQQSQQS
;
A
#
# COMPACT_ATOMS: atom_id res chain seq x y z
N MET A 1 32.31 69.75 -3.35
CA MET A 1 30.98 69.23 -2.91
C MET A 1 30.08 69.10 -4.15
N GLY A 2 30.34 68.23 -5.12
CA GLY A 2 30.41 66.77 -5.01
C GLY A 2 29.46 66.19 -6.07
N LEU A 3 29.60 66.61 -7.33
CA LEU A 3 28.80 66.08 -8.45
C LEU A 3 29.15 64.61 -8.75
N ILE A 4 30.38 64.21 -8.43
CA ILE A 4 30.87 62.82 -8.50
C ILE A 4 30.19 61.94 -7.43
N ASP A 5 29.93 62.48 -6.21
CA ASP A 5 29.17 61.77 -5.16
C ASP A 5 27.71 61.50 -5.56
N ARG A 6 27.11 62.38 -6.36
CA ARG A 6 25.72 62.21 -6.82
C ARG A 6 25.58 61.14 -7.89
N ILE A 7 26.60 60.97 -8.73
CA ILE A 7 26.63 59.94 -9.77
C ILE A 7 27.00 58.58 -9.16
N PHE A 8 27.97 58.55 -8.25
CA PHE A 8 28.28 57.33 -7.49
C PHE A 8 27.13 56.92 -6.55
N GLY A 9 26.44 57.88 -5.92
CA GLY A 9 25.25 57.62 -5.12
C GLY A 9 24.04 57.16 -5.93
N MET A 10 23.96 57.46 -7.22
CA MET A 10 22.88 56.97 -8.09
C MET A 10 23.18 55.57 -8.65
N MET A 11 24.46 55.23 -8.85
CA MET A 11 24.88 53.90 -9.28
C MET A 11 25.02 52.89 -8.11
N PHE A 12 25.31 53.37 -6.89
CA PHE A 12 25.50 52.51 -5.70
C PHE A 12 24.46 52.72 -4.57
N GLY A 13 23.59 53.72 -4.65
CA GLY A 13 22.60 54.06 -3.62
C GLY A 13 21.31 53.25 -3.65
N GLY A 14 21.40 51.96 -3.97
CA GLY A 14 20.29 51.00 -3.92
C GLY A 14 20.60 49.75 -3.08
N GLY A 15 21.62 49.83 -2.21
CA GLY A 15 22.24 48.70 -1.50
C GLY A 15 21.38 47.95 -0.49
N GLY A 16 20.08 48.25 -0.37
CA GLY A 16 19.17 47.53 0.52
C GLY A 16 18.42 46.36 -0.12
N ASN A 17 18.11 46.46 -1.43
CA ASN A 17 17.23 45.48 -2.09
C ASN A 17 17.96 44.53 -3.07
N LEU A 18 19.00 44.98 -3.78
CA LEU A 18 19.71 44.10 -4.72
C LEU A 18 20.52 43.00 -4.02
N ILE A 19 21.01 43.25 -2.80
CA ILE A 19 21.73 42.23 -2.03
C ILE A 19 20.76 41.15 -1.55
N ARG A 20 19.50 41.52 -1.26
CA ARG A 20 18.45 40.58 -0.89
C ARG A 20 18.04 39.70 -2.08
N ASP A 21 17.86 40.31 -3.26
CA ASP A 21 17.51 39.59 -4.49
C ASP A 21 18.66 38.73 -5.03
N THR A 22 19.93 39.13 -4.80
CA THR A 22 21.10 38.34 -5.21
C THR A 22 21.49 37.28 -4.17
N ALA A 23 21.23 37.50 -2.87
CA ALA A 23 21.43 36.48 -1.84
C ALA A 23 20.40 35.35 -1.91
N GLU A 24 19.16 35.62 -2.34
CA GLU A 24 18.18 34.56 -2.66
C GLU A 24 18.63 33.69 -3.87
N VAL A 25 19.56 34.15 -4.70
CA VAL A 25 20.13 33.40 -5.84
C VAL A 25 21.28 32.47 -5.41
N PHE A 26 22.01 32.80 -4.33
CA PHE A 26 23.13 31.99 -3.82
C PHE A 26 22.81 31.13 -2.59
N PHE A 27 21.75 31.46 -1.85
CA PHE A 27 21.19 30.59 -0.81
C PHE A 27 19.70 30.46 -1.06
N GLU A 28 19.29 29.28 -1.53
CA GLU A 28 17.88 28.92 -1.67
C GLU A 28 17.20 29.14 -0.32
N ASN A 29 16.15 29.96 -0.33
CA ASN A 29 15.38 30.29 0.85
C ASN A 29 14.75 28.97 1.36
N ALA A 30 15.31 28.39 2.43
CA ALA A 30 15.02 27.03 2.88
C ALA A 30 13.51 26.77 3.10
N GLU A 31 12.76 27.81 3.50
CA GLU A 31 11.30 27.78 3.62
C GLU A 31 10.58 27.64 2.25
N LYS A 32 11.04 28.36 1.21
CA LYS A 32 10.48 28.28 -0.16
C LYS A 32 10.84 26.96 -0.86
N GLY A 33 11.97 26.34 -0.50
CA GLY A 33 12.36 25.00 -0.94
C GLY A 33 11.55 23.91 -0.25
N ALA A 34 11.43 23.98 1.08
CA ALA A 34 10.62 23.04 1.88
C ALA A 34 9.13 23.09 1.52
N ALA A 35 8.58 24.28 1.22
CA ALA A 35 7.20 24.42 0.75
C ALA A 35 7.00 23.75 -0.63
N ARG A 36 7.94 23.91 -1.57
CA ARG A 36 7.87 23.26 -2.88
C ARG A 36 8.00 21.75 -2.80
N GLU A 37 8.90 21.25 -1.94
CA GLU A 37 9.07 19.82 -1.71
C GLU A 37 7.83 19.20 -1.03
N ALA A 38 7.21 19.90 -0.08
CA ALA A 38 5.96 19.47 0.53
C ALA A 38 4.80 19.41 -0.49
N VAL A 39 4.71 20.39 -1.39
CA VAL A 39 3.72 20.40 -2.48
C VAL A 39 3.94 19.24 -3.44
N MET A 40 5.17 19.05 -3.94
CA MET A 40 5.51 17.92 -4.82
C MET A 40 5.24 16.56 -4.15
N ARG A 41 5.49 16.46 -2.85
CA ARG A 41 5.21 15.25 -2.06
C ARG A 41 3.70 15.03 -1.88
N SER A 42 2.93 16.09 -1.68
CA SER A 42 1.46 16.00 -1.61
C SER A 42 0.83 15.62 -2.94
N ASP A 43 1.34 16.16 -4.05
CA ASP A 43 0.85 15.88 -5.39
C ASP A 43 1.16 14.44 -5.80
N SER A 44 2.38 13.96 -5.51
CA SER A 44 2.74 12.55 -5.75
C SER A 44 1.91 11.59 -4.89
N LEU A 45 1.62 11.92 -3.63
CA LEU A 45 0.73 11.12 -2.78
C LEU A 45 -0.73 11.15 -3.25
N ALA A 46 -1.22 12.29 -3.73
CA ALA A 46 -2.58 12.42 -4.29
C ALA A 46 -2.71 11.64 -5.61
N GLN A 47 -1.69 11.70 -6.47
CA GLN A 47 -1.63 10.94 -7.71
C GLN A 47 -1.55 9.44 -7.43
N PHE A 48 -0.71 9.01 -6.48
CA PHE A 48 -0.67 7.63 -6.00
C PHE A 48 -2.01 7.17 -5.42
N ALA A 49 -2.69 8.00 -4.61
CA ALA A 49 -3.99 7.68 -4.06
C ALA A 49 -5.07 7.52 -5.14
N THR A 50 -4.95 8.27 -6.24
CA THR A 50 -5.88 8.21 -7.38
C THR A 50 -5.59 6.99 -8.26
N GLU A 51 -4.32 6.64 -8.50
CA GLU A 51 -3.94 5.43 -9.24
C GLU A 51 -4.25 4.13 -8.48
N PHE A 52 -4.16 4.16 -7.15
CA PHE A 52 -4.51 3.01 -6.29
C PHE A 52 -5.97 3.03 -5.81
N ALA A 53 -6.77 4.02 -6.21
CA ALA A 53 -8.21 4.00 -5.98
C ALA A 53 -8.78 2.77 -6.68
N VAL A 54 -9.13 1.76 -5.88
CA VAL A 54 -9.60 0.46 -6.35
C VAL A 54 -10.74 0.68 -7.34
N SER A 55 -10.48 0.40 -8.62
CA SER A 55 -11.51 0.41 -9.66
C SER A 55 -12.70 -0.40 -9.15
N GLN A 56 -13.86 0.25 -9.05
CA GLN A 56 -15.07 -0.38 -8.55
C GLN A 56 -15.45 -1.51 -9.51
N ARG A 57 -15.09 -2.75 -9.13
CA ARG A 57 -15.40 -3.96 -9.91
C ARG A 57 -16.90 -4.00 -10.20
N GLY A 58 -17.23 -4.01 -11.49
CA GLY A 58 -18.61 -3.99 -11.96
C GLY A 58 -19.40 -5.22 -11.52
N LEU A 59 -20.74 -5.12 -11.59
CA LEU A 59 -21.62 -6.26 -11.28
C LEU A 59 -21.32 -7.48 -12.18
N PHE A 60 -20.97 -7.24 -13.45
CA PHE A 60 -20.57 -8.29 -14.38
C PHE A 60 -19.30 -9.03 -13.93
N ASP A 61 -18.27 -8.30 -13.49
CA ASP A 61 -17.03 -8.90 -12.96
C ASP A 61 -17.32 -9.75 -11.73
N ARG A 62 -18.21 -9.28 -10.84
CA ARG A 62 -18.62 -10.03 -9.64
C ARG A 62 -19.40 -11.29 -9.99
N LEU A 63 -20.28 -11.23 -10.99
CA LEU A 63 -21.00 -12.41 -11.49
C LEU A 63 -20.04 -13.42 -12.11
N MET A 64 -19.12 -12.97 -12.95
CA MET A 64 -18.11 -13.83 -13.53
C MET A 64 -17.20 -14.43 -12.45
N ASP A 65 -16.79 -13.65 -11.44
CA ASP A 65 -16.04 -14.17 -10.30
C ASP A 65 -16.84 -15.19 -9.49
N ALA A 66 -18.14 -14.98 -9.30
CA ALA A 66 -19.01 -15.93 -8.61
C ALA A 66 -19.14 -17.23 -9.42
N LEU A 67 -19.45 -17.15 -10.72
CA LEU A 67 -19.55 -18.30 -11.62
C LEU A 67 -18.27 -19.15 -11.60
N ASN A 68 -17.14 -18.47 -11.55
CA ASN A 68 -15.82 -19.09 -11.49
C ASN A 68 -15.43 -19.66 -10.12
N ARG A 69 -16.20 -19.34 -9.07
CA ARG A 69 -16.04 -19.88 -7.71
C ARG A 69 -17.03 -21.00 -7.40
N ILE A 70 -18.06 -21.18 -8.23
CA ILE A 70 -19.02 -22.30 -8.15
C ILE A 70 -18.39 -23.69 -8.28
N PRO A 71 -17.28 -23.92 -9.01
CA PRO A 71 -16.76 -25.28 -9.18
C PRO A 71 -16.45 -25.99 -7.85
N ARG A 72 -15.91 -25.29 -6.85
CA ARG A 72 -15.62 -25.87 -5.53
C ARG A 72 -16.89 -26.31 -4.79
N PRO A 73 -17.89 -25.43 -4.58
CA PRO A 73 -19.18 -25.80 -4.03
C PRO A 73 -19.89 -26.89 -4.83
N ALA A 74 -19.87 -26.82 -6.17
CA ALA A 74 -20.53 -27.78 -7.03
C ALA A 74 -19.91 -29.17 -6.92
N MET A 75 -18.58 -29.28 -6.79
CA MET A 75 -17.91 -30.57 -6.55
C MET A 75 -18.35 -31.18 -5.21
N ALA A 76 -18.38 -30.38 -4.14
CA ALA A 76 -18.79 -30.86 -2.82
C ALA A 76 -20.28 -31.25 -2.76
N LEU A 77 -21.16 -30.43 -3.32
CA LEU A 77 -22.59 -30.73 -3.38
C LEU A 77 -22.90 -31.88 -4.34
N GLY A 78 -22.16 -31.98 -5.44
CA GLY A 78 -22.29 -33.07 -6.41
C GLY A 78 -21.91 -34.42 -5.82
N THR A 79 -20.82 -34.52 -5.04
CA THR A 79 -20.45 -35.77 -4.35
C THR A 79 -21.48 -36.14 -3.29
N LEU A 80 -21.92 -35.19 -2.47
CA LEU A 80 -23.01 -35.43 -1.51
C LEU A 80 -24.29 -35.88 -2.21
N GLY A 81 -24.66 -35.26 -3.32
CA GLY A 81 -25.81 -35.63 -4.13
C GLY A 81 -25.71 -37.04 -4.72
N LEU A 82 -24.51 -37.48 -5.14
CA LEU A 82 -24.27 -38.87 -5.56
C LEU A 82 -24.47 -39.86 -4.41
N PHE A 83 -24.02 -39.54 -3.19
CA PHE A 83 -24.27 -40.41 -2.04
C PHE A 83 -25.75 -40.50 -1.68
N VAL A 84 -26.46 -39.37 -1.76
CA VAL A 84 -27.91 -39.35 -1.54
C VAL A 84 -28.65 -40.13 -2.63
N SER A 85 -28.25 -40.03 -3.90
CA SER A 85 -28.93 -40.73 -4.99
C SER A 85 -28.82 -42.25 -4.87
N VAL A 86 -27.68 -42.77 -4.35
CA VAL A 86 -27.53 -44.19 -3.99
C VAL A 86 -28.56 -44.63 -2.95
N MET A 87 -28.84 -43.79 -1.94
CA MET A 87 -29.80 -44.13 -0.88
C MET A 87 -31.27 -44.01 -1.34
N VAL A 88 -31.56 -43.08 -2.24
CA VAL A 88 -32.93 -42.83 -2.72
C VAL A 88 -33.35 -43.85 -3.79
N ASP A 89 -32.49 -44.13 -4.77
CA ASP A 89 -32.76 -45.11 -5.83
C ASP A 89 -31.47 -45.86 -6.24
N PRO A 90 -31.16 -46.97 -5.54
CA PRO A 90 -29.94 -47.71 -5.77
C PRO A 90 -29.92 -48.41 -7.14
N ILE A 91 -31.08 -48.78 -7.69
CA ILE A 91 -31.17 -49.49 -8.98
C ILE A 91 -30.86 -48.51 -10.11
N TRP A 92 -31.46 -47.31 -10.09
CA TRP A 92 -31.17 -46.26 -11.05
C TRP A 92 -29.68 -45.90 -11.06
N PHE A 93 -29.09 -45.74 -9.88
CA PHE A 93 -27.66 -45.43 -9.74
C PHE A 93 -26.79 -46.56 -10.31
N ALA A 94 -27.06 -47.82 -9.96
CA ALA A 94 -26.29 -48.97 -10.43
C ALA A 94 -26.28 -49.09 -11.96
N THR A 95 -27.43 -48.88 -12.62
CA THR A 95 -27.49 -48.90 -14.10
C THR A 95 -26.63 -47.80 -14.73
N ARG A 96 -26.56 -46.60 -14.13
CA ARG A 96 -25.68 -45.53 -14.66
C ARG A 96 -24.22 -45.85 -14.42
N MET A 97 -23.89 -46.52 -13.31
CA MET A 97 -22.51 -46.93 -13.03
C MET A 97 -21.99 -48.00 -13.99
N GLN A 98 -22.86 -48.86 -14.54
CA GLN A 98 -22.47 -49.75 -15.64
C GLN A 98 -22.02 -48.95 -16.88
N GLY A 99 -22.71 -47.86 -17.22
CA GLY A 99 -22.30 -46.98 -18.32
C GLY A 99 -20.94 -46.32 -18.07
N VAL A 100 -20.67 -45.88 -16.84
CA VAL A 100 -19.38 -45.29 -16.46
C VAL A 100 -18.25 -46.32 -16.49
N ALA A 101 -18.51 -47.57 -16.12
CA ALA A 101 -17.54 -48.65 -16.20
C ALA A 101 -17.11 -48.99 -17.64
N LEU A 102 -17.96 -48.69 -18.63
CA LEU A 102 -17.66 -48.86 -20.04
C LEU A 102 -16.87 -47.69 -20.65
N VAL A 103 -16.65 -46.60 -19.91
CA VAL A 103 -15.89 -45.45 -20.40
C VAL A 103 -14.42 -45.84 -20.57
N PRO A 104 -13.85 -45.71 -21.78
CA PRO A 104 -12.45 -46.03 -22.03
C PRO A 104 -11.48 -45.21 -21.15
N GLU A 105 -10.39 -45.86 -20.71
CA GLU A 105 -9.33 -45.23 -19.91
C GLU A 105 -8.79 -43.91 -20.50
N PRO A 106 -8.56 -43.78 -21.84
CA PRO A 106 -8.07 -42.53 -22.42
C PRO A 106 -8.99 -41.32 -22.22
N LEU A 107 -10.31 -41.52 -22.11
CA LEU A 107 -11.25 -40.42 -21.89
C LEU A 107 -11.13 -39.86 -20.46
N TRP A 108 -10.79 -40.70 -19.48
CA TRP A 108 -10.49 -40.25 -18.12
C TRP A 108 -9.24 -39.39 -18.07
N TRP A 109 -8.20 -39.80 -18.81
CA TRP A 109 -6.98 -38.99 -18.97
C TRP A 109 -7.27 -37.64 -19.63
N LEU A 110 -8.10 -37.63 -20.68
CA LEU A 110 -8.51 -36.40 -21.35
C LEU A 110 -9.30 -35.47 -20.43
N LEU A 111 -10.28 -35.99 -19.69
CA LEU A 111 -11.06 -35.22 -18.72
C LEU A 111 -10.14 -34.60 -17.66
N GLY A 112 -9.24 -35.42 -17.08
CA GLY A 112 -8.25 -34.97 -16.11
C GLY A 112 -7.35 -33.87 -16.67
N ALA A 113 -6.88 -34.00 -17.91
CA ALA A 113 -6.05 -33.00 -18.58
C ALA A 113 -6.79 -31.68 -18.80
N ILE A 114 -8.03 -31.71 -19.30
CA ILE A 114 -8.84 -30.50 -19.56
C ILE A 114 -9.14 -29.77 -18.25
N VAL A 115 -9.59 -30.49 -17.21
CA VAL A 115 -9.89 -29.93 -15.89
C VAL A 115 -8.62 -29.35 -15.27
N SER A 116 -7.50 -30.07 -15.32
CA SER A 116 -6.21 -29.61 -14.81
C SER A 116 -5.70 -28.37 -15.54
N PHE A 117 -5.91 -28.28 -16.85
CA PHE A 117 -5.55 -27.09 -17.62
C PHE A 117 -6.42 -25.88 -17.24
N TYR A 118 -7.75 -26.07 -17.20
CA TYR A 118 -8.71 -25.02 -16.88
C TYR A 118 -8.50 -24.44 -15.48
N PHE A 119 -8.32 -25.31 -14.47
CA PHE A 119 -8.13 -24.87 -13.08
C PHE A 119 -6.66 -24.56 -12.75
N GLY A 120 -5.70 -25.30 -13.31
CA GLY A 120 -4.26 -25.14 -13.05
C GLY A 120 -3.70 -23.82 -13.57
N ALA A 121 -4.12 -23.35 -14.75
CA ALA A 121 -3.69 -22.06 -15.29
C ALA A 121 -4.16 -20.87 -14.42
N ARG A 122 -5.31 -21.00 -13.75
CA ARG A 122 -5.91 -19.92 -12.95
C ARG A 122 -5.30 -19.77 -11.56
N HIS A 123 -4.78 -20.84 -10.97
CA HIS A 123 -4.12 -20.79 -9.67
C HIS A 123 -2.78 -20.03 -9.71
N GLN A 124 -2.13 -19.93 -10.87
CA GLN A 124 -0.86 -19.20 -11.02
C GLN A 124 -1.02 -17.69 -10.79
N VAL A 125 -2.15 -17.10 -11.19
CA VAL A 125 -2.42 -15.65 -11.05
C VAL A 125 -2.51 -15.23 -9.58
N LYS A 126 -2.98 -16.13 -8.69
CA LYS A 126 -3.11 -15.85 -7.25
C LYS A 126 -1.76 -15.89 -6.52
N ASN A 127 -0.84 -16.76 -6.97
CA ASN A 127 0.54 -16.77 -6.47
C ASN A 127 1.27 -15.46 -6.81
N GLN A 128 1.03 -14.89 -8.00
CA GLN A 128 1.62 -13.60 -8.36
C GLN A 128 1.12 -12.45 -7.48
N GLN A 129 -0.16 -12.47 -7.07
CA GLN A 129 -0.72 -11.48 -6.15
C GLN A 129 -0.12 -11.59 -4.74
N PHE A 130 0.11 -12.82 -4.26
CA PHE A 130 0.78 -13.05 -2.98
C PHE A 130 2.23 -12.53 -3.02
N GLN A 131 2.97 -12.82 -4.09
CA GLN A 131 4.33 -12.29 -4.27
C GLN A 131 4.36 -10.76 -4.33
N LYS A 132 3.40 -10.12 -5.00
CA LYS A 132 3.26 -8.66 -5.02
C LYS A 132 2.94 -8.08 -3.64
N GLN A 133 2.09 -8.74 -2.85
CA GLN A 133 1.76 -8.31 -1.49
C GLN A 133 2.94 -8.47 -0.53
N VAL A 134 3.69 -9.56 -0.64
CA VAL A 134 4.94 -9.78 0.12
C VAL A 134 5.97 -8.72 -0.25
N ALA A 135 6.19 -8.45 -1.55
CA ALA A 135 7.09 -7.40 -2.02
C ALA A 135 6.68 -5.99 -1.54
N ALA A 136 5.39 -5.66 -1.58
CA ALA A 136 4.88 -4.39 -1.06
C ALA A 136 5.09 -4.26 0.45
N SER A 137 4.90 -5.36 1.20
CA SER A 137 5.09 -5.37 2.66
C SER A 137 6.57 -5.22 3.03
N LEU A 138 7.47 -5.85 2.26
CA LEU A 138 8.93 -5.69 2.39
C LEU A 138 9.38 -4.26 2.07
N ALA A 139 8.77 -3.61 1.07
CA ALA A 139 9.08 -2.22 0.71
C ALA A 139 8.68 -1.21 1.80
N LEU A 140 7.64 -1.51 2.59
CA LEU A 140 7.20 -0.67 3.72
C LEU A 140 8.03 -0.87 5.01
N ALA A 141 8.74 -1.99 5.15
CA ALA A 141 9.54 -2.31 6.33
C ALA A 141 10.55 -1.21 6.74
N PRO A 142 11.37 -0.63 5.84
CA PRO A 142 12.31 0.45 6.22
C PRO A 142 11.59 1.74 6.65
N THR A 143 10.43 2.06 6.05
CA THR A 143 9.63 3.22 6.46
C THR A 143 9.08 3.04 7.89
N VAL A 144 8.64 1.83 8.24
CA VAL A 144 8.19 1.51 9.60
C VAL A 144 9.35 1.63 10.60
N MET A 145 10.54 1.12 10.27
CA MET A 145 11.73 1.25 11.13
C MET A 145 12.12 2.71 11.38
N ASN A 146 12.19 3.53 10.32
CA ASN A 146 12.51 4.95 10.44
C ASN A 146 11.49 5.72 11.30
N ASN A 147 10.22 5.39 11.17
CA ASN A 147 9.15 6.00 11.98
C ASN A 147 9.27 5.59 13.46
N LEU A 148 9.64 4.34 13.76
CA LEU A 148 9.88 3.88 15.12
C LEU A 148 11.09 4.59 15.77
N ASP A 149 12.20 4.74 15.04
CA ASP A 149 13.39 5.46 15.50
C ASP A 149 13.07 6.94 15.79
N ALA A 150 12.28 7.58 14.92
CA ALA A 150 11.83 8.95 15.11
C ALA A 150 10.95 9.08 16.37
N LEU A 151 10.00 8.16 16.59
CA LEU A 151 9.16 8.14 17.78
C LEU A 151 9.98 7.93 19.06
N GLU A 152 10.98 7.07 19.02
CA GLU A 152 11.85 6.83 20.17
C GLU A 152 12.75 8.04 20.47
N GLY A 153 13.22 8.73 19.43
CA GLY A 153 13.90 10.02 19.55
C GLY A 153 13.02 11.10 20.20
N LEU A 154 11.74 11.18 19.83
CA LEU A 154 10.78 12.09 20.47
C LEU A 154 10.52 11.74 21.94
N LYS A 155 10.41 10.44 22.26
CA LYS A 155 10.27 9.96 23.64
C LYS A 155 11.49 10.32 24.48
N ARG A 156 12.70 10.13 23.96
CA ARG A 156 13.97 10.55 24.60
C ARG A 156 14.01 12.07 24.83
N LYS A 157 13.69 12.88 23.82
CA LYS A 157 13.65 14.35 23.95
C LYS A 157 12.63 14.82 24.99
N ARG A 158 11.45 14.18 25.06
CA ARG A 158 10.43 14.48 26.07
C ARG A 158 10.89 14.11 27.49
N ALA A 159 11.56 12.97 27.65
CA ALA A 159 12.13 12.56 28.94
C ALA A 159 13.21 13.53 29.44
N VAL A 160 14.10 13.98 28.55
CA VAL A 160 15.13 15.00 28.87
C VAL A 160 14.48 16.34 29.23
N LYS A 161 13.42 16.76 28.51
CA LYS A 161 12.69 17.99 28.83
C LYS A 161 12.00 17.93 30.20
N SER A 162 11.36 16.80 30.54
CA SER A 162 10.76 16.60 31.87
C SER A 162 11.82 16.56 32.99
N ALA A 163 12.95 15.91 32.78
CA ALA A 163 14.05 15.87 33.74
C ALA A 163 14.70 17.26 33.97
N ARG A 164 14.70 18.13 32.95
CA ARG A 164 15.22 19.51 33.04
C ARG A 164 14.29 20.46 33.79
N ILE A 165 12.99 20.16 33.84
CA ILE A 165 11.98 20.98 34.54
C ILE A 165 11.87 20.58 36.02
N ALA A 166 12.10 19.30 36.35
CA ALA A 166 12.02 18.78 37.72
C ALA A 166 12.90 19.48 38.78
N PRO A 167 14.18 19.87 38.52
CA PRO A 167 15.01 20.46 39.57
C PRO A 167 14.67 21.93 39.89
N VAL A 168 13.89 22.61 39.04
CA VAL A 168 13.57 24.04 39.21
C VAL A 168 12.42 24.25 40.20
N VAL A 169 11.54 23.26 40.42
CA VAL A 169 10.39 23.39 41.32
C VAL A 169 10.77 23.11 42.79
N GLN A 170 11.79 22.28 43.05
CA GLN A 170 12.19 21.93 44.42
C GLN A 170 13.08 22.96 45.12
N SER A 171 13.65 23.93 44.40
CA SER A 171 14.55 24.95 44.96
C SER A 171 13.85 26.26 45.39
N GLN A 172 12.54 26.42 45.13
CA GLN A 172 11.77 27.59 45.57
C GLN A 172 10.96 27.37 46.86
N GLN A 173 10.85 26.14 47.38
CA GLN A 173 10.10 25.85 48.62
C GLN A 173 10.96 25.86 49.90
N SER A 174 12.29 25.97 49.82
CA SER A 174 13.19 25.98 50.99
C SER A 174 13.68 27.38 51.43
N GLN A 175 13.17 28.47 50.83
CA GLN A 175 13.47 29.84 51.26
C GLN A 175 12.29 30.55 51.95
N GLN A 176 11.19 29.84 52.24
CA GLN A 176 10.08 30.33 53.06
C GLN A 176 9.88 29.40 54.26
N SER A 177 10.83 29.39 55.19
CA SER A 177 10.65 28.86 56.54
C SER A 177 11.53 29.63 57.50
#